data_AF-A0A3N4ABM7-F1
#
_entry.id   AF-A0A3N4ABM7-F1
#
_cell.length_a   1.000
_cell.length_b   1.000
_cell.length_c   1.000
_cell.angle_alpha   90.00
_cell.angle_beta   90.00
_cell.angle_gamma   90.00
#
_symmetry.space_group_name_H-M   'P 1'
#
loop_
_entity.id
_entity.type
_entity.pdbx_description
1 polymer ?
#
loop_
_entity_poly.entity_id
_entity_poly.type
_entity_poly.pdbx_seq_one_letter_code
_entity_poly.pdbx_strand_id
1 'polypeptide(L)'
;MPQRVRPIITSDDKEKCKALAALQLSDADIAIAEGLPTELEEVDAVADDESLARLIEDPTHVELDDPDIRMSLACTPATFGDAFNKGLSVRRLDMTTRAEVDDFGVKRAMREGVRRRVYLGFVACEASELRNARTESEVEGAVGPRTLSVFSTPLDEAHSHADVCVHRKLNRLAKEDLKSFFWEVFQGAKFVAQAIKDLDASSQPTA
;
A
#
# COMPACT_ATOMS: atom_id res chain seq x y z
N MET A 1 22.00 13.28 -4.20
CA MET A 1 21.48 11.91 -4.45
C MET A 1 19.97 11.79 -4.25
N PRO A 2 19.34 12.36 -3.20
CA PRO A 2 17.89 12.26 -2.97
C PRO A 2 17.02 12.78 -4.14
N GLN A 3 17.49 13.80 -4.87
CA GLN A 3 16.80 14.33 -6.06
C GLN A 3 16.58 13.29 -7.19
N ARG A 4 17.35 12.19 -7.21
CA ARG A 4 17.16 11.10 -8.19
C ARG A 4 15.98 10.18 -7.87
N VAL A 5 15.43 10.26 -6.64
CA VAL A 5 14.28 9.46 -6.22
C VAL A 5 13.00 9.95 -6.88
N ARG A 6 12.83 11.28 -6.99
CA ARG A 6 11.57 11.89 -7.46
C ARG A 6 11.11 11.35 -8.82
N PRO A 7 11.95 11.35 -9.88
CA PRO A 7 11.52 10.84 -11.19
C PRO A 7 11.15 9.35 -11.19
N ILE A 8 11.69 8.58 -10.24
CA ILE A 8 11.38 7.14 -10.09
C ILE A 8 10.01 6.98 -9.44
N ILE A 9 9.76 7.67 -8.32
CA ILE A 9 8.54 7.48 -7.53
C ILE A 9 7.30 8.05 -8.23
N THR A 10 7.45 9.09 -9.07
CA THR A 10 6.35 9.66 -9.86
C THR A 10 6.16 8.98 -11.21
N SER A 11 6.98 7.97 -11.55
CA SER A 11 6.81 7.21 -12.78
C SER A 11 5.73 6.13 -12.63
N ASP A 12 5.04 5.83 -13.73
CA ASP A 12 4.15 4.68 -13.86
C ASP A 12 4.90 3.36 -14.16
N ASP A 13 6.22 3.32 -13.92
CA ASP A 13 7.04 2.14 -14.20
C ASP A 13 6.67 0.98 -13.27
N LYS A 14 6.41 -0.19 -13.87
CA LYS A 14 6.13 -1.45 -13.15
C LYS A 14 7.33 -1.95 -12.34
N GLU A 15 8.53 -1.43 -12.61
CA GLU A 15 9.77 -1.74 -11.90
C GLU A 15 10.27 -0.58 -11.01
N LYS A 16 9.45 0.42 -10.64
CA LYS A 16 9.92 1.58 -9.87
C LYS A 16 10.60 1.24 -8.54
N CYS A 17 10.13 0.25 -7.80
CA CYS A 17 10.79 -0.19 -6.56
C CYS A 17 12.17 -0.82 -6.82
N LYS A 18 12.32 -1.52 -7.94
CA LYS A 18 13.61 -2.10 -8.35
C LYS A 18 14.60 -1.00 -8.75
N ALA A 19 14.14 0.03 -9.45
CA ALA A 19 14.93 1.21 -9.77
C ALA A 19 15.36 1.97 -8.49
N LEU A 20 14.43 2.15 -7.55
CA LEU A 20 14.71 2.77 -6.26
C LEU A 20 15.74 1.96 -5.44
N ALA A 21 15.55 0.64 -5.36
CA ALA A 21 16.47 -0.28 -4.68
C ALA A 21 17.88 -0.32 -5.31
N ALA A 22 18.01 -0.03 -6.60
CA ALA A 22 19.30 0.05 -7.27
C ALA A 22 20.11 1.29 -6.87
N LEU A 23 19.47 2.33 -6.30
CA LEU A 23 20.16 3.53 -5.82
C LEU A 23 20.94 3.31 -4.51
N GLN A 24 20.65 2.22 -3.78
CA GLN A 24 21.32 1.86 -2.51
C GLN A 24 21.42 3.02 -1.52
N LEU A 25 20.32 3.76 -1.36
CA LEU A 25 20.28 4.94 -0.50
C LEU A 25 20.42 4.58 0.99
N SER A 26 21.03 5.48 1.75
CA SER A 26 21.03 5.39 3.22
C SER A 26 19.64 5.73 3.78
N ASP A 27 19.37 5.36 5.03
CA ASP A 27 18.09 5.70 5.68
C ASP A 27 17.92 7.23 5.79
N ALA A 28 19.02 7.98 5.94
CA ALA A 28 19.01 9.44 5.94
C ALA A 28 18.68 10.02 4.55
N ASP A 29 19.25 9.47 3.47
CA ASP A 29 18.92 9.90 2.11
C ASP A 29 17.45 9.64 1.77
N ILE A 30 16.92 8.51 2.25
CA ILE A 30 15.50 8.16 2.11
C ILE A 30 14.61 9.13 2.88
N ALA A 31 14.93 9.42 4.14
CA ALA A 31 14.16 10.37 4.94
C ALA A 31 14.13 11.77 4.27
N ILE A 32 15.26 12.22 3.73
CA ILE A 32 15.32 13.46 2.95
C ILE A 32 14.43 13.35 1.70
N ALA A 33 14.47 12.24 0.97
CA ALA A 33 13.68 12.04 -0.24
C ALA A 33 12.16 12.01 0.02
N GLU A 34 11.72 11.45 1.16
CA GLU A 34 10.31 11.45 1.59
C GLU A 34 9.80 12.86 1.90
N GLY A 35 10.70 13.73 2.39
CA GLY A 35 10.41 15.13 2.69
C GLY A 35 10.50 16.08 1.49
N LEU A 36 10.85 15.60 0.30
CA LEU A 36 10.93 16.47 -0.87
C LEU A 36 9.53 16.89 -1.33
N PRO A 37 9.31 18.18 -1.63
CA PRO A 37 8.04 18.68 -2.11
C PRO A 37 7.65 17.99 -3.42
N THR A 38 6.34 17.86 -3.63
CA THR A 38 5.78 17.33 -4.87
C THR A 38 5.57 18.46 -5.88
N GLU A 39 5.47 18.14 -7.18
CA GLU A 39 5.17 19.15 -8.21
C GLU A 39 3.77 19.79 -7.98
N LEU A 40 2.89 19.06 -7.31
CA LEU A 40 1.67 19.59 -6.72
C LEU A 40 2.04 20.21 -5.36
N GLU A 41 2.53 21.45 -5.39
CA GLU A 41 3.11 22.17 -4.23
C GLU A 41 2.19 22.27 -3.00
N GLU A 42 0.91 21.94 -3.14
CA GLU A 42 -0.10 21.98 -2.07
C GLU A 42 -0.11 20.73 -1.17
N VAL A 43 0.70 19.71 -1.48
CA VAL A 43 0.69 18.45 -0.73
C VAL A 43 2.02 18.22 -0.02
N ASP A 44 1.97 18.28 1.31
CA ASP A 44 3.11 18.03 2.18
C ASP A 44 3.58 16.57 2.13
N ALA A 45 4.75 16.32 2.72
CA ALA A 45 5.22 14.98 3.02
C ALA A 45 4.21 14.23 3.91
N VAL A 46 4.24 12.90 3.87
CA VAL A 46 3.40 12.06 4.73
C VAL A 46 4.01 12.06 6.14
N ALA A 47 3.29 12.52 7.15
CA ALA A 47 3.74 12.47 8.55
C ALA A 47 3.78 11.01 9.07
N ASP A 48 4.35 10.80 10.25
CA ASP A 48 4.46 9.46 10.85
C ASP A 48 3.14 8.96 11.44
N ASP A 49 2.34 9.87 11.98
CA ASP A 49 1.04 9.64 12.60
C ASP A 49 -0.13 9.63 11.59
N GLU A 50 0.15 9.88 10.31
CA GLU A 50 -0.87 9.79 9.27
C GLU A 50 -1.34 8.36 9.03
N SER A 51 -2.65 8.22 8.91
CA SER A 51 -3.28 6.94 8.59
C SER A 51 -3.33 6.71 7.07
N LEU A 52 -2.85 5.54 6.64
CA LEU A 52 -2.74 5.17 5.23
C LEU A 52 -3.69 4.02 4.90
N ALA A 53 -4.60 4.24 3.96
CA ALA A 53 -5.56 3.25 3.51
C ALA A 53 -5.14 2.56 2.20
N ARG A 54 -5.01 1.24 2.24
CA ARG A 54 -4.85 0.37 1.06
C ARG A 54 -6.21 -0.19 0.65
N LEU A 55 -6.63 0.14 -0.56
CA LEU A 55 -7.85 -0.42 -1.16
C LEU A 55 -7.69 -1.92 -1.42
N ILE A 56 -8.75 -2.67 -1.15
CA ILE A 56 -8.87 -4.08 -1.46
C ILE A 56 -9.84 -4.22 -2.63
N GLU A 57 -9.30 -4.56 -3.80
CA GLU A 57 -10.03 -4.58 -5.08
C GLU A 57 -10.03 -5.96 -5.75
N ASP A 58 -9.44 -6.97 -5.11
CA ASP A 58 -9.33 -8.33 -5.62
C ASP A 58 -9.72 -9.31 -4.51
N PRO A 59 -10.68 -10.22 -4.73
CA PRO A 59 -11.06 -11.23 -3.74
C PRO A 59 -9.90 -12.11 -3.26
N THR A 60 -8.86 -12.31 -4.07
CA THR A 60 -7.67 -13.08 -3.66
C THR A 60 -6.81 -12.37 -2.62
N HIS A 61 -7.04 -11.07 -2.40
CA HIS A 61 -6.35 -10.29 -1.38
C HIS A 61 -6.91 -10.51 0.01
N VAL A 62 -8.03 -11.22 0.16
CA VAL A 62 -8.61 -11.48 1.48
C VAL A 62 -9.01 -12.93 1.65
N GLU A 63 -8.83 -13.45 2.85
CA GLU A 63 -9.41 -14.71 3.28
C GLU A 63 -10.71 -14.43 4.04
N LEU A 64 -11.77 -15.12 3.64
CA LEU A 64 -13.04 -15.15 4.36
C LEU A 64 -12.95 -16.24 5.42
N ASP A 65 -12.80 -15.86 6.69
CA ASP A 65 -12.75 -16.82 7.80
C ASP A 65 -14.09 -17.56 8.00
N ASP A 66 -15.20 -16.89 7.69
CA ASP A 66 -16.55 -17.43 7.79
C ASP A 66 -17.42 -16.81 6.67
N PRO A 67 -18.01 -17.61 5.77
CA PRO A 67 -18.89 -17.10 4.71
C PRO A 67 -20.13 -16.37 5.25
N ASP A 68 -20.54 -16.64 6.49
CA ASP A 68 -21.69 -16.02 7.16
C ASP A 68 -21.29 -14.76 7.96
N ILE A 69 -20.03 -14.64 8.38
CA ILE A 69 -19.50 -13.47 9.10
C ILE A 69 -18.58 -12.67 8.17
N ARG A 70 -19.19 -11.85 7.31
CA ARG A 70 -18.55 -10.93 6.35
C ARG A 70 -17.66 -9.82 6.95
N MET A 71 -17.23 -9.98 8.20
CA MET A 71 -16.61 -8.93 9.02
C MET A 71 -15.18 -9.26 9.49
N SER A 72 -14.70 -10.51 9.33
CA SER A 72 -13.28 -10.86 9.50
C SER A 72 -12.68 -11.18 8.14
N LEU A 73 -12.11 -10.17 7.48
CA LEU A 73 -11.32 -10.36 6.27
C LEU A 73 -9.85 -10.16 6.63
N ALA A 74 -9.09 -11.25 6.66
CA ALA A 74 -7.64 -11.19 6.82
C ALA A 74 -6.97 -10.95 5.45
N CYS A 75 -6.10 -9.96 5.34
CA CYS A 75 -5.43 -9.64 4.08
C CYS A 75 -4.38 -10.67 3.71
N THR A 76 -4.48 -11.36 2.58
CA THR A 76 -3.44 -12.30 2.13
C THR A 76 -2.14 -11.59 1.76
N PRO A 77 -0.99 -12.29 1.72
CA PRO A 77 0.27 -11.72 1.23
C PRO A 77 0.20 -11.13 -0.19
N ALA A 78 -0.77 -11.58 -1.01
CA ALA A 78 -0.99 -11.06 -2.36
C ALA A 78 -1.37 -9.57 -2.37
N THR A 79 -2.08 -9.11 -1.33
CA THR A 79 -2.49 -7.70 -1.12
C THR A 79 -1.32 -6.72 -1.27
N PHE A 80 -0.13 -7.17 -0.88
CA PHE A 80 1.09 -6.36 -0.76
C PHE A 80 2.14 -6.71 -1.80
N GLY A 81 1.87 -7.64 -2.72
CA GLY A 81 2.80 -8.05 -3.77
C GLY A 81 3.30 -6.89 -4.64
N ASP A 82 2.48 -5.86 -4.77
CA ASP A 82 2.78 -4.63 -5.50
C ASP A 82 3.96 -3.84 -4.90
N ALA A 83 4.12 -3.87 -3.57
CA ALA A 83 5.16 -3.12 -2.85
C ALA A 83 6.58 -3.47 -3.30
N PHE A 84 6.79 -4.70 -3.79
CA PHE A 84 8.08 -5.21 -4.22
C PHE A 84 8.50 -4.75 -5.62
N ASN A 85 7.54 -4.37 -6.48
CA ASN A 85 7.81 -4.09 -7.89
C ASN A 85 7.47 -2.64 -8.25
N LYS A 86 6.20 -2.27 -8.11
CA LYS A 86 5.63 -1.01 -8.61
C LYS A 86 5.20 -0.06 -7.49
N GLY A 87 5.39 -0.40 -6.23
CA GLY A 87 4.91 0.38 -5.10
C GLY A 87 3.45 0.06 -4.74
N LEU A 88 3.17 0.10 -3.45
CA LEU A 88 1.84 -0.10 -2.90
C LEU A 88 1.14 1.26 -2.83
N SER A 89 0.22 1.47 -3.77
CA SER A 89 -0.66 2.63 -3.78
C SER A 89 -1.59 2.63 -2.55
N VAL A 90 -1.59 3.75 -1.83
CA VAL A 90 -2.39 4.00 -0.62
C VAL A 90 -3.02 5.40 -0.65
N ARG A 91 -3.97 5.63 0.26
CA ARG A 91 -4.66 6.91 0.47
C ARG A 91 -4.33 7.46 1.86
N ARG A 92 -3.98 8.74 1.93
CA ARG A 92 -3.78 9.47 3.19
C ARG A 92 -5.14 9.84 3.75
N LEU A 93 -5.58 9.14 4.80
CA LEU A 93 -6.90 9.32 5.42
C LEU A 93 -7.05 10.70 6.06
N ASP A 94 -5.96 11.34 6.46
CA ASP A 94 -5.96 12.70 7.01
C ASP A 94 -6.26 13.79 5.97
N MET A 95 -6.18 13.45 4.67
CA MET A 95 -6.46 14.35 3.55
C MET A 95 -7.77 14.06 2.83
N THR A 96 -8.55 13.08 3.31
CA THR A 96 -9.76 12.63 2.62
C THR A 96 -10.76 12.12 3.64
N THR A 97 -11.97 11.81 3.19
CA THR A 97 -12.97 11.13 4.02
C THR A 97 -13.04 9.65 3.66
N ARG A 98 -13.48 8.83 4.61
CA ARG A 98 -13.79 7.42 4.34
C ARG A 98 -14.71 7.25 3.12
N ALA A 99 -15.74 8.10 2.99
CA ALA A 99 -16.69 8.03 1.89
C ALA A 99 -16.03 8.28 0.52
N GLU A 100 -15.06 9.19 0.45
CA GLU A 100 -14.29 9.44 -0.77
C GLU A 100 -13.35 8.29 -1.12
N VAL A 101 -12.74 7.64 -0.12
CA VAL A 101 -11.92 6.44 -0.32
C VAL A 101 -12.77 5.30 -0.87
N ASP A 102 -13.96 5.08 -0.29
CA ASP A 102 -14.91 4.06 -0.72
C ASP A 102 -15.38 4.35 -2.17
N ASP A 103 -15.81 5.57 -2.46
CA ASP A 103 -16.25 5.99 -3.81
C ASP A 103 -15.13 5.85 -4.85
N PHE A 104 -13.90 6.24 -4.50
CA PHE A 104 -12.74 6.04 -5.37
C PHE A 104 -12.50 4.56 -5.67
N GLY A 105 -12.56 3.70 -4.64
CA GLY A 105 -12.39 2.25 -4.79
C GLY A 105 -13.44 1.63 -5.72
N VAL A 106 -14.70 2.01 -5.55
CA VAL A 106 -15.81 1.59 -6.43
C VAL A 106 -15.56 2.02 -7.88
N LYS A 107 -15.25 3.31 -8.10
CA LYS A 107 -14.97 3.85 -9.44
C LYS A 107 -13.80 3.14 -10.11
N ARG A 108 -12.73 2.86 -9.36
CA ARG A 108 -11.55 2.17 -9.88
C ARG A 108 -11.85 0.72 -10.26
N ALA A 109 -12.59 -0.01 -9.42
CA ALA A 109 -13.02 -1.37 -9.73
C ALA A 109 -13.91 -1.43 -10.99
N MET A 110 -14.77 -0.43 -11.22
CA MET A 110 -15.63 -0.36 -12.41
C MET A 110 -14.88 -0.04 -13.70
N ARG A 111 -13.78 0.72 -13.65
CA ARG A 111 -12.99 1.12 -14.84
C ARG A 111 -12.20 -0.04 -15.47
N GLU A 112 -11.76 -1.03 -14.68
CA GLU A 112 -10.93 -2.14 -15.16
C GLU A 112 -11.77 -3.29 -15.77
N GLY A 113 -12.44 -3.03 -16.89
CA GLY A 113 -13.38 -3.95 -17.56
C GLY A 113 -12.84 -5.27 -18.14
N VAL A 114 -11.67 -5.76 -17.73
CA VAL A 114 -11.03 -6.99 -18.28
C VAL A 114 -10.72 -8.05 -17.21
N ARG A 115 -10.56 -7.66 -15.93
CA ARG A 115 -10.50 -8.59 -14.79
C ARG A 115 -11.59 -8.18 -13.82
N ARG A 116 -12.36 -9.12 -13.28
CA ARG A 116 -13.35 -8.85 -12.23
C ARG A 116 -12.65 -8.34 -10.97
N ARG A 117 -12.30 -7.06 -10.93
CA ARG A 117 -12.01 -6.36 -9.69
C ARG A 117 -13.33 -6.06 -9.01
N VAL A 118 -13.37 -6.32 -7.72
CA VAL A 118 -14.50 -5.99 -6.87
C VAL A 118 -13.94 -5.19 -5.72
N TYR A 119 -14.45 -4.00 -5.52
CA TYR A 119 -14.10 -3.23 -4.34
C TYR A 119 -14.70 -3.90 -3.10
N LEU A 120 -13.84 -4.32 -2.17
CA LEU A 120 -14.23 -5.01 -0.94
C LEU A 120 -14.12 -4.10 0.29
N GLY A 121 -13.40 -2.99 0.17
CA GLY A 121 -13.12 -2.06 1.27
C GLY A 121 -11.67 -1.62 1.27
N PHE A 122 -11.18 -1.21 2.43
CA PHE A 122 -9.77 -0.90 2.63
C PHE A 122 -9.27 -1.37 4.00
N VAL A 123 -7.96 -1.52 4.10
CA VAL A 123 -7.25 -1.66 5.37
C VAL A 123 -6.40 -0.42 5.63
N ALA A 124 -6.28 -0.03 6.89
CA ALA A 124 -5.55 1.17 7.27
C ALA A 124 -4.52 0.91 8.38
N CYS A 125 -3.33 1.48 8.22
CA CYS A 125 -2.26 1.47 9.22
C CYS A 125 -1.64 2.87 9.35
N GLU A 126 -0.88 3.11 10.40
CA GLU A 126 -0.11 4.36 10.52
C GLU A 126 1.13 4.29 9.61
N ALA A 127 1.52 5.44 9.06
CA ALA A 127 2.72 5.54 8.23
C ALA A 127 3.96 5.07 8.99
N SER A 128 4.07 5.43 10.28
CA SER A 128 5.17 5.06 11.18
C SER A 128 5.37 3.54 11.27
N GLU A 129 4.28 2.75 11.29
CA GLU A 129 4.35 1.29 11.32
C GLU A 129 5.10 0.78 10.09
N LEU A 130 4.70 1.21 8.90
CA LEU A 130 5.38 0.87 7.65
C LEU A 130 6.82 1.37 7.64
N ARG A 131 7.08 2.60 8.09
CA ARG A 131 8.43 3.16 8.20
C ARG A 131 9.30 2.37 9.17
N ASN A 132 8.72 1.66 10.13
CA ASN A 132 9.42 0.81 11.10
C ASN A 132 9.71 -0.60 10.58
N ALA A 133 9.27 -0.97 9.37
CA ALA A 133 9.65 -2.22 8.73
C ALA A 133 11.18 -2.32 8.61
N ARG A 134 11.76 -3.32 9.28
CA ARG A 134 13.17 -3.71 9.21
C ARG A 134 13.24 -5.16 8.78
N THR A 135 14.19 -5.49 7.92
CA THR A 135 14.55 -6.89 7.64
C THR A 135 15.81 -7.23 8.44
N GLU A 136 16.02 -8.51 8.74
CA GLU A 136 17.20 -8.94 9.52
C GLU A 136 18.50 -8.41 8.93
N SER A 137 19.44 -8.03 9.81
CA SER A 137 20.79 -7.64 9.43
C SER A 137 21.64 -8.87 9.16
N GLU A 138 22.60 -8.77 8.24
CA GLU A 138 23.65 -9.80 8.09
C GLU A 138 24.55 -9.90 9.34
N VAL A 139 24.50 -8.91 10.22
CA VAL A 139 25.18 -8.91 11.51
C VAL A 139 24.23 -9.41 12.59
N GLU A 140 24.53 -10.58 13.15
CA GLU A 140 23.77 -11.20 14.23
C GLU A 140 23.59 -10.23 15.41
N GLY A 141 22.34 -10.03 15.83
CA GLY A 141 21.97 -9.13 16.93
C GLY A 141 21.85 -7.65 16.58
N ALA A 142 22.07 -7.25 15.32
CA ALA A 142 21.85 -5.87 14.86
C ALA A 142 20.45 -5.68 14.27
N VAL A 143 19.82 -4.55 14.58
CA VAL A 143 18.61 -4.10 13.87
C VAL A 143 19.03 -3.80 12.43
N GLY A 144 18.42 -4.49 11.46
CA GLY A 144 18.70 -4.22 10.05
C GLY A 144 18.19 -2.85 9.61
N PRO A 145 18.48 -2.43 8.38
CA PRO A 145 18.10 -1.11 7.90
C PRO A 145 16.59 -1.03 7.61
N ARG A 146 16.09 0.21 7.48
CA ARG A 146 14.73 0.47 7.00
C ARG A 146 14.53 -0.13 5.62
N THR A 147 13.38 -0.78 5.41
CA THR A 147 13.08 -1.48 4.15
C THR A 147 12.01 -0.79 3.31
N LEU A 148 11.01 -0.19 3.98
CA LEU A 148 9.89 0.48 3.34
C LEU A 148 10.03 2.00 3.44
N SER A 149 9.63 2.66 2.36
CA SER A 149 9.44 4.10 2.28
C SER A 149 8.02 4.48 1.99
N VAL A 150 7.59 5.66 2.46
CA VAL A 150 6.28 6.23 2.19
C VAL A 150 6.49 7.59 1.53
N PHE A 151 6.08 7.70 0.27
CA PHE A 151 6.23 8.91 -0.53
C PHE A 151 4.87 9.54 -0.83
N SER A 152 4.78 10.86 -0.65
CA SER A 152 3.66 11.64 -1.17
C SER A 152 3.75 11.72 -2.70
N THR A 153 2.77 11.11 -3.37
CA THR A 153 2.69 11.01 -4.84
C THR A 153 1.28 11.38 -5.31
N PRO A 154 0.79 12.60 -5.00
CA PRO A 154 -0.57 13.04 -5.35
C PRO A 154 -0.82 12.90 -6.86
N LEU A 155 -2.06 12.54 -7.20
CA LEU A 155 -2.53 12.38 -8.58
C LEU A 155 -3.70 13.33 -8.83
N ASP A 156 -3.93 13.74 -10.07
CA ASP A 156 -5.00 14.68 -10.45
C ASP A 156 -6.39 14.23 -9.97
N GLU A 157 -6.71 12.96 -10.12
CA GLU A 157 -8.00 12.40 -9.68
C GLU A 157 -8.02 12.02 -8.20
N ALA A 158 -6.88 12.11 -7.50
CA ALA A 158 -6.77 11.71 -6.12
C ALA A 158 -5.55 12.31 -5.39
N HIS A 159 -5.74 13.53 -4.91
CA HIS A 159 -4.73 14.32 -4.19
C HIS A 159 -4.19 13.62 -2.92
N SER A 160 -4.98 12.76 -2.28
CA SER A 160 -4.56 11.98 -1.10
C SER A 160 -3.67 10.77 -1.45
N HIS A 161 -3.22 10.62 -2.69
CA HIS A 161 -2.38 9.48 -3.10
C HIS A 161 -0.99 9.51 -2.46
N ALA A 162 -0.56 8.34 -1.99
CA ALA A 162 0.83 8.08 -1.63
C ALA A 162 1.24 6.67 -2.08
N ASP A 163 2.54 6.45 -2.17
CA ASP A 163 3.13 5.16 -2.51
C ASP A 163 4.01 4.64 -1.37
N VAL A 164 3.81 3.37 -1.02
CA VAL A 164 4.71 2.63 -0.13
C VAL A 164 5.64 1.76 -0.98
N CYS A 165 6.93 2.01 -0.92
CA CYS A 165 7.92 1.37 -1.80
C CYS A 165 8.97 0.61 -0.98
N VAL A 166 9.30 -0.60 -1.43
CA VAL A 166 10.54 -1.26 -1.04
C VAL A 166 11.70 -0.52 -1.70
N HIS A 167 12.59 0.08 -0.91
CA HIS A 167 13.73 0.85 -1.43
C HIS A 167 15.07 0.12 -1.29
N ARG A 168 15.06 -1.17 -0.94
CA ARG A 168 16.25 -2.02 -0.81
C ARG A 168 16.12 -3.30 -1.61
N LYS A 169 17.27 -3.86 -2.01
CA LYS A 169 17.31 -5.20 -2.59
C LYS A 169 17.10 -6.21 -1.47
N LEU A 170 16.06 -7.03 -1.61
CA LEU A 170 15.72 -8.07 -0.64
C LEU A 170 16.12 -9.45 -1.18
N ASN A 171 16.78 -10.23 -0.34
CA ASN A 171 16.98 -11.66 -0.57
C ASN A 171 15.65 -12.41 -0.34
N ARG A 172 15.65 -13.74 -0.55
CA ARG A 172 14.42 -14.54 -0.41
C ARG A 172 13.84 -14.49 1.00
N LEU A 173 14.69 -14.61 2.03
CA LEU A 173 14.26 -14.64 3.43
C LEU A 173 13.63 -13.29 3.83
N ALA A 174 14.33 -12.19 3.55
CA ALA A 174 13.85 -10.84 3.82
C ALA A 174 12.53 -10.50 3.10
N LYS A 175 12.26 -11.12 1.94
CA LYS A 175 10.95 -10.99 1.28
C LYS A 175 9.84 -11.72 2.03
N GLU A 176 10.12 -12.88 2.58
CA GLU A 176 9.15 -13.61 3.41
C GLU A 176 8.92 -12.88 4.73
N ASP A 177 9.99 -12.38 5.39
CA ASP A 177 9.86 -11.58 6.61
C ASP A 177 9.01 -10.33 6.37
N LEU A 178 9.24 -9.63 5.25
CA LEU A 178 8.46 -8.46 4.91
C LEU A 178 6.99 -8.80 4.60
N LYS A 179 6.69 -9.96 4.02
CA LYS A 179 5.31 -10.42 3.84
C LYS A 179 4.63 -10.69 5.19
N SER A 180 5.34 -11.33 6.12
CA SER A 180 4.86 -11.57 7.49
C SER A 180 4.62 -10.24 8.21
N PHE A 181 5.54 -9.28 8.06
CA PHE A 181 5.37 -7.92 8.60
C PHE A 181 4.10 -7.24 8.04
N PHE A 182 3.87 -7.30 6.73
CA PHE A 182 2.64 -6.75 6.15
C PHE A 182 1.40 -7.43 6.71
N TRP A 183 1.44 -8.75 6.85
CA TRP A 183 0.35 -9.50 7.46
C TRP A 183 0.07 -9.01 8.90
N GLU A 184 1.10 -8.84 9.73
CA GLU A 184 0.95 -8.36 11.12
C GLU A 184 0.37 -6.94 11.21
N VAL A 185 0.95 -5.99 10.47
CA VAL A 185 0.49 -4.59 10.45
C VAL A 185 -0.97 -4.50 10.00
N PHE A 186 -1.35 -5.26 8.98
CA PHE A 186 -2.70 -5.19 8.42
C PHE A 186 -3.70 -6.18 9.02
N GLN A 187 -3.28 -7.15 9.83
CA GLN A 187 -4.18 -7.89 10.71
C GLN A 187 -4.65 -7.04 11.90
N GLY A 188 -3.78 -6.18 12.43
CA GLY A 188 -4.14 -5.18 13.43
C GLY A 188 -4.98 -4.03 12.87
N ALA A 189 -4.90 -3.81 11.55
CA ALA A 189 -5.64 -2.78 10.85
C ALA A 189 -7.15 -3.00 10.90
N LYS A 190 -7.90 -1.90 11.03
CA LYS A 190 -9.36 -1.93 10.94
C LYS A 190 -9.74 -2.15 9.47
N PHE A 191 -10.29 -3.33 9.17
CA PHE A 191 -10.93 -3.55 7.88
C PHE A 191 -12.22 -2.73 7.80
N VAL A 192 -12.31 -1.92 6.75
CA VAL A 192 -13.43 -1.04 6.51
C VAL A 192 -14.17 -1.53 5.27
N ALA A 193 -15.14 -2.42 5.49
CA ALA A 193 -15.97 -2.97 4.42
C ALA A 193 -17.01 -1.95 3.95
N GLN A 194 -17.15 -1.78 2.64
CA GLN A 194 -18.43 -1.42 2.04
C GLN A 194 -19.14 -2.74 1.76
N ALA A 195 -20.15 -3.06 2.55
CA ALA A 195 -20.84 -4.34 2.56
C ALA A 195 -20.99 -4.93 1.15
N ILE A 196 -20.45 -6.13 0.96
CA ILE A 196 -20.74 -7.04 -0.15
C ILE A 196 -22.27 -7.21 -0.18
N LYS A 197 -23.03 -6.32 -0.80
CA LYS A 197 -24.49 -6.49 -0.99
C LYS A 197 -24.80 -7.00 -2.39
N ASP A 198 -23.86 -6.87 -3.32
CA ASP A 198 -24.13 -7.09 -4.75
C ASP A 198 -23.53 -8.39 -5.34
N LEU A 199 -22.60 -9.06 -4.64
CA LEU A 199 -22.05 -10.35 -5.12
C LEU A 199 -23.08 -11.51 -5.01
N ASP A 200 -23.96 -11.49 -4.02
CA ASP A 200 -25.04 -12.50 -3.90
C ASP A 200 -26.17 -12.28 -4.92
N ALA A 201 -26.45 -11.04 -5.30
CA ALA A 201 -27.52 -10.73 -6.25
C ALA A 201 -27.22 -11.19 -7.68
N SER A 202 -25.93 -11.40 -8.01
CA SER A 202 -25.49 -11.88 -9.34
C SER A 202 -25.24 -13.39 -9.41
N SER A 203 -25.36 -14.10 -8.29
CA SER A 203 -25.11 -15.55 -8.18
C SER A 203 -26.40 -16.38 -8.21
N GLN A 204 -27.58 -15.75 -8.23
CA GLN A 204 -28.83 -16.45 -8.47
C GLN A 204 -29.01 -16.67 -9.98
N PRO A 205 -29.07 -17.91 -10.47
CA PRO A 205 -29.50 -18.16 -11.84
C PRO A 205 -30.93 -17.62 -11.97
N THR A 206 -31.15 -16.76 -12.97
CA THR A 206 -32.50 -16.36 -13.38
C THR A 206 -33.30 -17.62 -13.66
N ALA A 207 -34.29 -17.90 -12.81
CA ALA A 207 -35.28 -18.95 -13.02
C ALA A 207 -36.21 -18.62 -14.18
#